data_AF-A0A973KL41-F1
#
_entry.id   AF-A0A973KL41-F1
#
_cell.length_a   1.000
_cell.length_b   1.000
_cell.length_c   1.000
_cell.angle_alpha   90.00
_cell.angle_beta   90.00
_cell.angle_gamma   90.00
#
_symmetry.space_group_name_H-M   'P 1'
#
loop_
_entity.id
_entity.type
_entity.pdbx_description
1 polymer ?
#
loop_
_entity_poly.entity_id
_entity_poly.type
_entity_poly.pdbx_seq_one_letter_code
_entity_poly.pdbx_strand_id
1 'polypeptide(L)'
;FDGGDPLDDGRIRLLRARTALARGDAPAARALLDAGIVVADLREGEEELSETWSAVAERLVAGDAEITDEVRATARAEHPLPARYDFLMRPDS
;
A
#
# COMPACT_ATOMS: atom_id res chain seq x y z
N PHE A 1 -9.88 16.87 27.23
CA PHE A 1 -9.02 16.78 26.05
C PHE A 1 -9.06 15.33 25.62
N ASP A 2 -9.97 14.98 24.73
CA ASP A 2 -10.09 13.63 24.17
C ASP A 2 -10.36 13.86 22.68
N GLY A 3 -9.49 13.38 21.81
CA GLY A 3 -9.56 13.74 20.38
C GLY A 3 -8.21 13.81 19.65
N GLY A 4 -7.26 12.96 20.01
CA GLY A 4 -6.25 12.54 19.04
C GLY A 4 -6.83 11.33 18.32
N ASP A 5 -7.63 11.58 17.29
CA ASP A 5 -8.34 10.53 16.57
C ASP A 5 -7.30 9.61 15.89
N PRO A 6 -7.34 8.27 16.07
CA PRO A 6 -6.40 7.34 15.40
C PRO A 6 -6.43 7.44 13.86
N LEU A 7 -7.42 8.13 13.33
CA LEU A 7 -7.70 8.41 11.93
C LEU A 7 -6.65 9.33 11.24
N ASP A 8 -6.07 10.30 11.95
CA ASP A 8 -4.99 11.15 11.39
C ASP A 8 -3.69 10.37 11.19
N ASP A 9 -3.47 9.35 12.02
CA ASP A 9 -2.28 8.51 12.00
C ASP A 9 -2.22 7.62 10.74
N GLY A 10 -3.37 7.19 10.22
CA GLY A 10 -3.49 6.36 9.03
C GLY A 10 -2.99 7.05 7.76
N ARG A 11 -3.51 8.25 7.48
CA ARG A 11 -3.14 9.02 6.29
C ARG A 11 -1.66 9.45 6.35
N ILE A 12 -1.17 9.81 7.53
CA ILE A 12 0.25 10.11 7.73
C ILE A 12 1.13 8.88 7.46
N ARG A 13 0.73 7.69 7.91
CA ARG A 13 1.47 6.44 7.63
C ARG A 13 1.46 6.10 6.13
N LEU A 14 0.35 6.31 5.44
CA LEU A 14 0.26 6.13 3.99
C LEU A 14 1.19 7.07 3.23
N LEU A 15 1.19 8.36 3.59
CA LEU A 15 2.11 9.35 3.03
C LEU A 15 3.58 8.98 3.28
N ARG A 16 3.91 8.45 4.47
CA ARG A 16 5.26 7.95 4.76
C ARG A 16 5.65 6.76 3.89
N ALA A 17 4.75 5.81 3.65
CA ALA A 17 4.99 4.68 2.76
C ALA A 17 5.22 5.14 1.31
N ARG A 18 4.38 6.04 0.79
CA ARG A 18 4.54 6.66 -0.54
C ARG A 18 5.85 7.41 -0.67
N THR A 19 6.25 8.15 0.37
CA THR A 19 7.52 8.89 0.38
C THR A 19 8.72 7.94 0.41
N ALA A 20 8.66 6.84 1.16
CA ALA A 20 9.71 5.83 1.16
C ALA A 20 9.86 5.19 -0.22
N LEU A 21 8.75 4.84 -0.87
CA LEU A 21 8.74 4.33 -2.23
C LEU A 21 9.35 5.32 -3.24
N ALA A 22 8.98 6.60 -3.16
CA ALA A 22 9.51 7.65 -4.04
C ALA A 22 11.03 7.84 -3.90
N ARG A 23 11.60 7.51 -2.73
CA ARG A 23 13.06 7.51 -2.49
C ARG A 23 13.76 6.22 -2.92
N GLY A 24 13.02 5.23 -3.44
CA GLY A 24 13.54 3.91 -3.80
C GLY A 24 13.63 2.93 -2.63
N ASP A 25 13.14 3.29 -1.45
CA ASP A 25 13.15 2.45 -0.26
C ASP A 25 11.85 1.62 -0.16
N ALA A 26 11.70 0.70 -1.11
CA ALA A 26 10.57 -0.21 -1.17
C ALA A 26 10.44 -1.13 0.06
N PRO A 27 11.53 -1.65 0.67
CA PRO A 27 11.44 -2.43 1.90
C PRO A 27 10.84 -1.64 3.07
N ALA A 28 11.23 -0.38 3.26
CA ALA A 28 10.65 0.46 4.32
C ALA A 28 9.17 0.79 4.05
N ALA A 29 8.82 1.05 2.78
CA ALA A 29 7.42 1.26 2.39
C ALA A 29 6.58 0.01 2.68
N ARG A 30 7.12 -1.17 2.40
CA ARG A 30 6.47 -2.46 2.66
C ARG A 30 6.23 -2.70 4.14
N ALA A 31 7.23 -2.47 4.99
CA ALA A 31 7.11 -2.66 6.44
C ALA A 31 5.99 -1.78 7.05
N LEU A 32 5.82 -0.56 6.56
CA LEU A 32 4.74 0.34 6.99
C LEU A 32 3.36 -0.17 6.58
N LEU A 33 3.23 -0.74 5.38
CA LEU A 33 1.99 -1.35 4.91
C LEU A 33 1.66 -2.66 5.65
N ASP A 34 2.68 -3.46 5.96
CA ASP A 34 2.51 -4.72 6.67
C ASP A 34 2.07 -4.52 8.13
N ALA A 35 2.49 -3.42 8.75
CA ALA A 35 2.10 -3.03 10.10
C ALA A 35 0.59 -2.72 10.26
N GLY A 36 -0.14 -2.53 9.17
CA GLY A 36 -1.57 -2.21 9.19
C GLY A 36 -1.81 -0.70 9.25
N ILE A 37 -2.36 -0.15 8.17
CA ILE A 37 -2.78 1.25 8.10
C ILE A 37 -4.31 1.28 8.07
N VAL A 38 -4.92 2.04 8.99
CA VAL A 38 -6.37 2.28 9.05
C VAL A 38 -6.60 3.75 8.70
N VAL A 39 -7.17 4.01 7.51
CA VAL A 39 -7.49 5.37 7.06
C VAL A 39 -8.98 5.64 7.34
N ALA A 40 -9.27 6.86 7.81
CA ALA A 40 -10.58 7.33 8.24
C ALA A 40 -11.69 7.24 7.19
N ASP A 41 -11.31 7.59 5.96
CA ASP A 41 -12.14 7.38 4.80
C ASP A 41 -11.76 6.03 4.22
N LEU A 42 -12.59 5.02 4.50
CA LEU A 42 -12.35 3.66 4.05
C LEU A 42 -12.28 3.63 2.52
N ARG A 43 -13.15 4.34 1.79
CA ARG A 43 -13.19 4.22 0.33
C ARG A 43 -12.03 4.92 -0.37
N GLU A 44 -11.75 6.19 -0.03
CA GLU A 44 -10.60 6.91 -0.60
C GLU A 44 -9.27 6.28 -0.12
N GLY A 45 -9.21 5.91 1.16
CA GLY A 45 -8.03 5.29 1.76
C GLY A 45 -7.72 3.89 1.23
N GLU A 46 -8.73 3.10 0.86
CA GLU A 46 -8.59 1.77 0.26
C GLU A 46 -7.98 1.84 -1.14
N GLU A 47 -8.48 2.73 -1.99
CA GLU A 47 -7.93 2.96 -3.33
C GLU A 47 -6.46 3.38 -3.22
N GLU A 48 -6.15 4.39 -2.41
CA GLU A 48 -4.77 4.85 -2.23
C GLU A 48 -3.85 3.77 -1.60
N LEU A 49 -4.36 2.92 -0.69
CA LEU A 49 -3.57 1.82 -0.11
C LEU A 49 -3.26 0.72 -1.12
N SER A 50 -4.27 0.30 -1.89
CA SER A 50 -4.13 -0.78 -2.87
C SER A 50 -3.18 -0.38 -4.00
N GLU A 51 -3.25 0.87 -4.45
CA GLU A 51 -2.30 1.46 -5.39
C GLU A 51 -0.88 1.51 -4.81
N THR A 52 -0.73 1.99 -3.57
CA THR A 52 0.58 2.09 -2.91
C THR A 52 1.20 0.71 -2.71
N TRP A 53 0.41 -0.30 -2.32
CA TRP A 53 0.88 -1.68 -2.20
C TRP A 53 1.38 -2.24 -3.53
N SER A 54 0.60 -2.05 -4.60
CA SER A 54 0.95 -2.53 -5.93
C SER A 54 2.26 -1.90 -6.40
N ALA A 55 2.42 -0.59 -6.23
CA ALA A 55 3.64 0.11 -6.61
C ALA A 55 4.87 -0.32 -5.78
N VAL A 56 4.70 -0.63 -4.48
CA VAL A 56 5.77 -1.19 -3.65
C VAL A 56 6.16 -2.59 -4.12
N ALA A 57 5.18 -3.46 -4.40
CA ALA A 57 5.42 -4.81 -4.88
C ALA A 57 6.14 -4.81 -6.24
N GLU A 58 5.69 -3.97 -7.18
CA GLU A 58 6.34 -3.79 -8.47
C GLU A 58 7.80 -3.34 -8.29
N ARG A 59 8.06 -2.38 -7.39
CA ARG A 59 9.42 -1.91 -7.11
C ARG A 59 10.31 -2.96 -6.44
N LEU A 60 9.75 -3.79 -5.56
CA LEU A 60 10.50 -4.88 -4.92
C LEU A 60 10.98 -5.92 -5.95
N VAL A 61 10.14 -6.22 -6.94
CA VAL A 61 10.48 -7.17 -8.01
C VAL A 61 11.41 -6.54 -9.05
N ALA A 62 11.20 -5.28 -9.43
CA ALA A 62 12.07 -4.57 -10.36
C ALA A 62 13.46 -4.24 -9.78
N GLY A 63 13.53 -3.94 -8.47
CA GLY A 63 14.72 -3.31 -7.88
C GLY A 63 15.00 -1.94 -8.51
N ASP A 64 16.16 -1.82 -9.17
CA ASP A 64 16.57 -0.62 -9.93
C ASP A 64 16.18 -0.67 -11.42
N ALA A 65 15.58 -1.77 -11.87
CA ALA A 65 15.14 -1.93 -13.27
C ALA A 65 13.82 -1.19 -13.56
N GLU A 66 13.48 -1.07 -14.84
CA GLU A 66 12.20 -0.50 -15.28
C GLU A 66 11.03 -1.41 -14.89
N ILE A 67 9.92 -0.80 -14.47
CA ILE A 67 8.67 -1.50 -14.13
C ILE A 67 7.97 -1.87 -15.44
N THR A 68 8.15 -3.11 -15.91
CA THR A 68 7.45 -3.65 -17.09
C THR A 68 6.16 -4.40 -16.71
N ASP A 69 5.35 -4.76 -17.71
CA ASP A 69 4.15 -5.56 -17.47
C ASP A 69 4.50 -6.98 -16.93
N GLU A 70 5.63 -7.57 -17.32
CA GLU A 70 6.14 -8.81 -16.72
C GLU A 70 6.50 -8.64 -15.23
N VAL A 71 7.13 -7.52 -14.86
CA VAL A 71 7.41 -7.19 -13.46
C VAL A 71 6.11 -7.06 -12.69
N ARG A 72 5.11 -6.37 -13.26
CA ARG A 72 3.79 -6.20 -12.63
C ARG A 72 3.06 -7.53 -12.43
N ALA A 73 3.13 -8.43 -13.41
CA ALA A 73 2.57 -9.77 -13.29
C ALA A 73 3.28 -10.60 -12.20
N THR A 74 4.61 -10.52 -12.16
CA THR A 74 5.44 -11.22 -11.16
C THR A 74 5.20 -10.68 -9.76
N ALA A 75 5.13 -9.35 -9.59
CA ALA A 75 4.81 -8.69 -8.33
C ALA A 75 3.44 -9.11 -7.77
N ARG A 76 2.42 -9.27 -8.63
CA ARG A 76 1.11 -9.78 -8.20
C ARG A 76 1.16 -11.25 -7.78
N ALA A 77 2.01 -12.05 -8.41
CA ALA A 77 2.18 -13.46 -8.06
C ALA A 77 2.98 -13.66 -6.76
N GLU A 78 4.04 -12.89 -6.55
CA GLU A 78 4.92 -13.01 -5.38
C GLU A 78 4.44 -12.22 -4.16
N HIS A 79 3.76 -11.08 -4.39
CA HIS A 79 3.24 -10.20 -3.35
C HIS A 79 1.73 -9.97 -3.54
N PRO A 80 0.91 -11.04 -3.43
CA PRO A 80 -0.53 -10.91 -3.56
C PRO A 80 -1.06 -9.88 -2.56
N LEU A 81 -2.05 -9.11 -3.01
CA LEU A 81 -2.72 -8.14 -2.16
C LEU A 81 -3.37 -8.91 -0.98
N PRO A 82 -3.05 -8.58 0.28
CA PRO A 82 -3.65 -9.23 1.43
C PRO A 82 -5.16 -9.01 1.42
N ALA A 83 -5.94 -10.02 1.83
CA ALA A 83 -7.41 -9.93 1.86
C ALA A 83 -7.95 -8.73 2.66
N ARG A 84 -7.18 -8.24 3.63
CA ARG A 84 -7.46 -7.02 4.42
C ARG A 84 -7.33 -5.70 3.64
N TYR A 85 -6.78 -5.74 2.43
CA TYR A 85 -6.63 -4.63 1.49
C TYR A 85 -7.34 -4.92 0.15
N ASP A 86 -7.80 -6.16 -0.06
CA ASP A 86 -8.52 -6.63 -1.24
C ASP A 86 -10.03 -6.37 -1.10
N PHE A 87 -10.40 -5.10 -0.99
CA PHE A 87 -11.82 -4.70 -0.88
C PHE A 87 -12.56 -4.75 -2.23
N LEU A 88 -11.85 -4.99 -3.33
CA LEU A 88 -12.44 -5.26 -4.65
C LEU A 88 -13.14 -6.64 -4.73
N MET A 89 -12.94 -7.51 -3.73
CA MET A 89 -13.54 -8.85 -3.67
C MET A 89 -14.60 -9.03 -2.57
N ARG A 90 -15.31 -7.96 -2.19
CA ARG A 90 -16.64 -8.10 -1.56
C ARG A 90 -17.74 -7.68 -2.53
N PRO A 91 -18.61 -8.60 -3.00
CA PRO A 91 -19.88 -8.20 -3.56
C PRO A 91 -20.73 -7.60 -2.43
N ASP A 92 -21.23 -6.40 -2.71
CA ASP A 92 -22.40 -5.70 -2.15
C ASP A 92 -23.12 -6.33 -0.93
N SER A 93 -23.24 -5.57 0.16
CA SER A 93 -24.40 -5.62 1.07
C SER A 93 -24.51 -4.32 1.84
#